data_AF-L7KLY5-F1
#
_entry.id   AF-L7KLY5-F1
#
_cell.length_a   1.000
_cell.length_b   1.000
_cell.length_c   1.000
_cell.angle_alpha   90.00
_cell.angle_beta   90.00
_cell.angle_gamma   90.00
#
_symmetry.space_group_name_H-M   'P 1'
#
loop_
_entity.id
_entity.type
_entity.pdbx_description
1 polymer ?
#
loop_
_entity_poly.entity_id
_entity_poly.type
_entity_poly.pdbx_seq_one_letter_code
_entity_poly.pdbx_strand_id
1 'polypeptide(L)'
;MKAIADSLGLSAMSLYRYVDGKDDVVDLLVDEAYGLPEPELTASGPWRDRVGAWARAAATTLRARPWITEIPMSRPPMGPNTVSWTEAGVQAFDDVALTGQQKLNALLLVDGFVRHHVRQSTQMGLLGQSRDGDVSGASNAHESSSGDNGYEATMLELVDNERFPALTAAVSEMSDDDDFFTDQFEFGLTVLLDGLEAMISRTARCEKSAQPTRAASSSANKA
;
A
#
# COMPACT_ATOMS: atom_id res chain seq x y z
N MET A 1 -0.21 -20.21 20.35
CA MET A 1 0.81 -21.26 20.58
C MET A 1 0.22 -22.66 20.62
N LYS A 2 -0.62 -23.02 21.60
CA LYS A 2 -1.18 -24.38 21.70
C LYS A 2 -1.86 -24.88 20.41
N ALA A 3 -2.79 -24.09 19.85
CA ALA A 3 -3.48 -24.46 18.62
C ALA A 3 -2.53 -24.71 17.42
N ILE A 4 -1.44 -23.93 17.32
CA ILE A 4 -0.41 -24.09 16.28
C ILE A 4 0.41 -25.36 16.50
N ALA A 5 0.73 -25.66 17.77
CA ALA A 5 1.45 -26.88 18.12
C ALA A 5 0.60 -28.11 17.80
N ASP A 6 -0.68 -28.08 18.18
CA ASP A 6 -1.65 -29.14 17.91
C ASP A 6 -1.82 -29.37 16.40
N SER A 7 -1.92 -28.31 15.58
CA SER A 7 -2.03 -28.44 14.12
C SER A 7 -0.78 -29.02 13.45
N LEU A 8 0.39 -28.89 14.10
CA LEU A 8 1.66 -29.45 13.61
C LEU A 8 1.99 -30.81 14.24
N GLY A 9 1.14 -31.34 15.13
CA GLY A 9 1.42 -32.57 15.88
C GLY A 9 2.61 -32.44 16.84
N LEU A 10 2.92 -31.23 17.29
CA LEU A 10 4.05 -30.91 18.17
C LEU A 10 3.59 -30.49 19.56
N SER A 11 4.51 -30.54 20.53
CA SER A 11 4.29 -29.91 21.84
C SER A 11 4.50 -28.39 21.74
N ALA A 12 3.74 -27.61 22.53
CA ALA A 12 3.95 -26.15 22.61
C ALA A 12 5.38 -25.76 23.02
N MET A 13 6.03 -26.57 23.88
CA MET A 13 7.42 -26.36 24.29
C MET A 13 8.41 -26.49 23.13
N SER A 14 8.10 -27.29 22.10
CA SER A 14 8.94 -27.44 20.92
C SER A 14 8.97 -26.17 20.06
N LEU A 15 7.86 -25.41 20.03
CA LEU A 15 7.77 -24.16 19.26
C LEU A 15 8.64 -23.05 19.84
N TYR A 16 8.72 -22.95 21.18
CA TYR A 16 9.52 -21.94 21.86
C TYR A 16 11.04 -22.05 21.61
N ARG A 17 11.52 -23.12 20.96
CA ARG A 17 12.91 -23.20 20.48
C ARG A 17 13.17 -22.30 19.28
N TYR A 18 12.14 -21.98 18.50
CA TYR A 18 12.24 -21.26 17.23
C TYR A 18 11.72 -19.83 17.32
N VAL A 19 10.86 -19.56 18.30
CA VAL A 19 10.17 -18.28 18.49
C VAL A 19 10.11 -17.94 19.97
N ASP A 20 10.33 -16.69 20.35
CA ASP A 20 10.33 -16.28 21.75
C ASP A 20 8.90 -16.08 22.26
N GLY A 21 7.96 -15.77 21.36
CA GLY A 21 6.57 -15.57 21.73
C GLY A 21 5.56 -15.71 20.59
N LYS A 22 4.29 -15.48 20.94
CA LYS A 22 3.19 -15.41 19.97
C LYS A 22 3.45 -14.32 18.93
N ASP A 23 3.97 -13.18 19.36
CA ASP A 23 4.18 -12.03 18.49
C ASP A 23 5.24 -12.33 17.40
N ASP A 24 6.27 -13.12 17.71
CA ASP A 24 7.25 -13.54 16.69
C ASP A 24 6.64 -14.50 15.67
N VAL A 25 5.75 -15.40 16.11
CA VAL A 25 5.01 -16.26 15.18
C VAL A 25 4.14 -15.41 14.26
N VAL A 26 3.46 -14.41 14.79
CA VAL A 26 2.63 -13.50 13.99
C VAL A 26 3.47 -12.76 12.96
N ASP A 27 4.63 -12.24 13.35
CA ASP A 27 5.55 -11.57 12.43
C ASP A 27 6.05 -12.49 11.31
N LEU A 28 6.42 -13.74 11.63
CA LEU A 28 6.82 -14.74 10.64
C LEU A 28 5.67 -15.10 9.70
N LEU A 29 4.45 -15.24 10.22
CA LEU A 29 3.28 -15.50 9.39
C LEU A 29 2.97 -14.33 8.46
N VAL A 30 3.10 -13.09 8.95
CA VAL A 30 2.91 -11.89 8.12
C VAL A 30 3.97 -11.84 7.02
N ASP A 31 5.24 -12.04 7.35
CA ASP A 31 6.32 -11.99 6.36
C ASP A 31 6.15 -13.08 5.29
N GLU A 32 5.85 -14.31 5.70
CA GLU A 32 5.57 -15.41 4.78
C GLU A 32 4.34 -15.12 3.91
N ALA A 33 3.29 -14.55 4.50
CA ALA A 33 2.07 -14.19 3.79
C ALA A 33 2.29 -13.04 2.79
N TYR A 34 3.23 -12.13 3.03
CA TYR A 34 3.66 -11.17 2.02
C TYR A 34 4.26 -11.85 0.80
N GLY A 35 5.07 -12.89 1.01
CA GLY A 35 5.85 -13.54 -0.05
C GLY A 35 6.84 -12.58 -0.71
N LEU A 36 7.60 -13.09 -1.67
CA LEU A 36 8.55 -12.26 -2.43
C LEU A 36 7.82 -11.43 -3.49
N PRO A 37 8.24 -10.17 -3.72
CA PRO A 37 7.80 -9.42 -4.90
C PRO A 37 8.32 -10.13 -6.17
N GLU A 38 7.65 -9.89 -7.30
CA GLU A 38 8.14 -10.37 -8.59
C GLU A 38 9.53 -9.76 -8.90
N PRO A 39 10.51 -10.56 -9.39
CA PRO A 39 11.89 -10.09 -9.58
C PRO A 39 12.06 -8.87 -10.48
N GLU A 40 11.12 -8.63 -11.39
CA GLU A 40 11.17 -7.53 -12.37
C GLU A 40 10.15 -6.41 -12.11
N LEU A 41 9.48 -6.45 -10.96
CA LEU A 41 8.37 -5.56 -10.61
C LEU A 41 8.69 -4.07 -10.82
N THR A 42 9.93 -3.67 -10.51
CA THR A 42 10.42 -2.28 -10.63
C THR A 42 11.65 -2.16 -11.53
N ALA A 43 11.86 -3.13 -12.43
CA ALA A 43 13.07 -3.20 -13.25
C ALA A 43 13.10 -2.22 -14.44
N SER A 44 11.93 -1.76 -14.91
CA SER A 44 11.86 -0.94 -16.13
C SER A 44 10.80 0.16 -16.05
N GLY A 45 10.94 1.16 -16.94
CA GLY A 45 10.03 2.30 -17.00
C GLY A 45 10.44 3.48 -16.09
N PRO A 46 9.77 4.63 -16.26
CA PRO A 46 9.99 5.80 -15.41
C PRO A 46 9.58 5.50 -13.97
N TRP A 47 10.19 6.18 -12.98
CA TRP A 47 9.87 6.02 -11.55
C TRP A 47 8.36 5.94 -11.25
N ARG A 48 7.55 6.77 -11.91
CA ARG A 48 6.11 6.86 -11.67
C ARG A 48 5.41 5.55 -11.97
N ASP A 49 5.75 4.91 -13.08
CA ASP A 49 5.19 3.63 -13.49
C ASP A 49 5.68 2.51 -12.55
N ARG A 50 6.95 2.56 -12.14
CA ARG A 50 7.54 1.59 -11.21
C ARG A 50 6.89 1.62 -9.84
N VAL A 51 6.69 2.81 -9.27
CA VAL A 51 6.01 2.98 -7.97
C VAL A 51 4.54 2.59 -8.10
N GLY A 52 3.88 2.92 -9.21
CA GLY A 52 2.52 2.48 -9.49
C GLY A 52 2.39 0.96 -9.57
N ALA A 53 3.31 0.29 -10.27
CA ALA A 53 3.37 -1.16 -10.36
C ALA A 53 3.59 -1.80 -8.98
N TRP A 54 4.54 -1.26 -8.21
CA TRP A 54 4.80 -1.69 -6.84
C TRP A 54 3.56 -1.57 -5.96
N ALA A 55 2.86 -0.43 -5.99
CA ALA A 55 1.66 -0.18 -5.18
C ALA A 55 0.52 -1.14 -5.53
N ARG A 56 0.30 -1.40 -6.83
CA ARG A 56 -0.72 -2.36 -7.30
C ARG A 56 -0.38 -3.79 -6.90
N ALA A 57 0.87 -4.21 -7.05
CA ALA A 57 1.29 -5.55 -6.65
C ALA A 57 1.17 -5.74 -5.12
N ALA A 58 1.54 -4.73 -4.32
CA ALA A 58 1.34 -4.74 -2.88
C ALA A 58 -0.16 -4.82 -2.51
N ALA A 59 -1.01 -4.05 -3.21
CA ALA A 59 -2.45 -4.11 -3.02
C ALA A 59 -3.01 -5.51 -3.35
N THR A 60 -2.61 -6.12 -4.47
CA THR A 60 -3.01 -7.48 -4.85
C THR A 60 -2.61 -8.51 -3.79
N THR A 61 -1.37 -8.46 -3.32
CA THR A 61 -0.87 -9.34 -2.24
C THR A 61 -1.69 -9.20 -0.95
N LEU A 62 -1.99 -7.96 -0.55
CA LEU A 62 -2.77 -7.69 0.66
C LEU A 62 -4.25 -8.06 0.49
N ARG A 63 -4.84 -7.86 -0.69
CA ARG A 63 -6.23 -8.26 -0.99
C ARG A 63 -6.39 -9.77 -0.99
N ALA A 64 -5.39 -10.53 -1.44
CA ALA A 64 -5.40 -11.98 -1.35
C ALA A 64 -5.31 -12.49 0.10
N ARG A 65 -4.80 -11.66 1.03
CA ARG A 65 -4.60 -12.02 2.44
C ARG A 65 -5.00 -10.87 3.37
N PRO A 66 -6.31 -10.50 3.42
CA PRO A 66 -6.75 -9.26 4.08
C PRO A 66 -6.43 -9.18 5.57
N TRP A 67 -6.36 -10.34 6.24
CA TRP A 67 -6.03 -10.48 7.67
C TRP A 67 -4.68 -9.84 8.04
N ILE A 68 -3.74 -9.71 7.09
CA ILE A 68 -2.46 -9.01 7.32
C ILE A 68 -2.71 -7.57 7.77
N THR A 69 -3.69 -6.89 7.16
CA THR A 69 -3.98 -5.48 7.44
C THR A 69 -4.70 -5.24 8.76
N GLU A 70 -5.22 -6.30 9.38
CA GLU A 70 -5.92 -6.23 10.67
C GLU A 70 -4.97 -6.37 11.86
N ILE A 71 -3.77 -6.89 11.62
CA ILE A 71 -2.76 -7.08 12.67
C ILE A 71 -2.16 -5.71 13.04
N PRO A 72 -2.27 -5.28 14.32
CA PRO A 72 -1.62 -4.06 14.76
C PRO A 72 -0.10 -4.18 14.64
N MET A 73 0.52 -3.27 13.88
CA MET A 73 1.97 -3.19 13.77
C MET A 73 2.53 -2.54 15.04
N SER A 74 3.01 -3.36 15.99
CA SER A 74 3.68 -2.90 17.22
C SER A 74 5.16 -2.56 17.00
N ARG A 75 5.75 -3.10 15.93
CA ARG A 75 7.12 -2.89 15.48
C ARG A 75 7.18 -2.99 13.95
N PRO A 76 8.17 -2.38 13.29
CA PRO A 76 8.39 -2.60 11.86
C PRO A 76 8.64 -4.10 11.59
N PRO A 77 7.87 -4.74 10.69
CA PRO A 77 8.16 -6.10 10.28
C PRO A 77 9.48 -6.12 9.50
N MET A 78 10.47 -6.84 10.03
CA MET A 78 11.83 -6.92 9.46
C MET A 78 12.16 -8.35 9.01
N GLY A 79 11.19 -9.02 8.39
CA GLY A 79 11.40 -10.32 7.77
C GLY A 79 11.97 -10.19 6.34
N PRO A 80 12.57 -11.26 5.80
CA PRO A 80 13.22 -11.25 4.48
C PRO A 80 12.27 -10.80 3.36
N ASN A 81 11.02 -11.25 3.35
CA ASN A 81 10.07 -10.90 2.29
C ASN A 81 9.72 -9.41 2.34
N THR A 82 9.44 -8.90 3.55
CA THR A 82 9.14 -7.47 3.78
C THR A 82 10.32 -6.57 3.40
N VAL A 83 11.55 -7.01 3.70
CA VAL A 83 12.77 -6.31 3.28
C VAL A 83 12.91 -6.33 1.76
N SER A 84 12.61 -7.45 1.08
CA SER A 84 12.60 -7.50 -0.39
C SER A 84 11.57 -6.57 -1.03
N TRP A 85 10.36 -6.47 -0.46
CA TRP A 85 9.36 -5.49 -0.89
C TRP A 85 9.85 -4.05 -0.71
N THR A 86 10.52 -3.77 0.42
CA THR A 86 11.10 -2.45 0.70
C THR A 86 12.21 -2.11 -0.29
N GLU A 87 13.12 -3.05 -0.56
CA GLU A 87 14.19 -2.90 -1.56
C GLU A 87 13.61 -2.59 -2.94
N ALA A 88 12.65 -3.38 -3.42
CA ALA A 88 12.00 -3.15 -4.71
C ALA A 88 11.33 -1.77 -4.78
N GLY A 89 10.67 -1.34 -3.70
CA GLY A 89 10.02 -0.03 -3.61
C GLY A 89 11.02 1.14 -3.58
N VAL A 90 12.17 0.98 -2.94
CA VAL A 90 13.24 1.99 -2.95
C VAL A 90 13.90 2.06 -4.33
N GLN A 91 14.17 0.92 -4.97
CA GLN A 91 14.73 0.84 -6.33
C GLN A 91 13.83 1.51 -7.38
N ALA A 92 12.51 1.54 -7.15
CA ALA A 92 11.54 2.24 -8.01
C ALA A 92 11.85 3.74 -8.17
N PHE A 93 12.62 4.33 -7.24
CA PHE A 93 13.03 5.73 -7.26
C PHE A 93 14.48 5.96 -7.75
N ASP A 94 15.15 4.98 -8.35
CA ASP A 94 16.59 5.10 -8.67
C ASP A 94 16.97 6.14 -9.73
N ASP A 95 16.02 6.53 -10.59
CA ASP A 95 16.18 7.55 -11.63
C ASP A 95 15.77 8.96 -11.17
N VAL A 96 15.39 9.15 -9.90
CA VAL A 96 15.03 10.46 -9.35
C VAL A 96 16.03 10.97 -8.32
N ALA A 97 16.24 12.29 -8.32
CA ALA A 97 17.13 12.99 -7.40
C ALA A 97 16.50 13.11 -5.99
N LEU A 98 16.32 11.98 -5.33
CA LEU A 98 15.87 11.88 -3.93
C LEU A 98 16.97 11.26 -3.07
N THR A 99 17.16 11.82 -1.88
CA THR A 99 17.98 11.20 -0.83
C THR A 99 17.35 9.88 -0.37
N GLY A 100 18.15 8.98 0.22
CA GLY A 100 17.65 7.71 0.74
C GLY A 100 16.49 7.88 1.74
N GLN A 101 16.57 8.88 2.62
CA GLN A 101 15.49 9.21 3.55
C GLN A 101 14.22 9.65 2.83
N GLN A 102 14.33 10.44 1.75
CA GLN A 102 13.16 10.86 0.96
C GLN A 102 12.53 9.68 0.21
N LYS A 103 13.34 8.76 -0.34
CA LYS A 103 12.84 7.53 -0.96
C LYS A 103 12.04 6.69 0.05
N LEU A 104 12.59 6.46 1.24
CA LEU A 104 11.91 5.71 2.31
C LEU A 104 10.62 6.40 2.77
N ASN A 105 10.64 7.72 2.97
CA ASN A 105 9.44 8.47 3.37
C ASN A 105 8.35 8.43 2.28
N ALA A 106 8.73 8.55 1.00
CA ALA A 106 7.81 8.42 -0.13
C ALA A 106 7.22 7.01 -0.21
N LEU A 107 8.05 5.98 -0.04
CA LEU A 107 7.61 4.60 -0.03
C LEU A 107 6.63 4.32 1.13
N LEU A 108 6.94 4.78 2.34
CA LEU A 108 6.05 4.62 3.51
C LEU A 108 4.70 5.32 3.32
N LEU A 109 4.69 6.47 2.63
CA LEU A 109 3.44 7.16 2.29
C LEU A 109 2.57 6.34 1.34
N VAL A 110 3.17 5.76 0.30
CA VAL A 110 2.47 4.92 -0.68
C VAL A 110 2.02 3.61 -0.03
N ASP A 111 2.89 2.92 0.72
CA ASP A 111 2.55 1.70 1.46
C ASP A 111 1.41 1.93 2.46
N GLY A 112 1.47 3.03 3.21
CA GLY A 112 0.41 3.41 4.16
C GLY A 112 -0.94 3.61 3.47
N PHE A 113 -0.97 4.27 2.31
CA PHE A 113 -2.18 4.40 1.50
C PHE A 113 -2.71 3.05 1.03
N VAL A 114 -1.85 2.20 0.46
CA VAL A 114 -2.23 0.85 -0.02
C VAL A 114 -2.84 0.02 1.11
N ARG A 115 -2.14 -0.07 2.25
CA ARG A 115 -2.64 -0.82 3.43
C ARG A 115 -3.96 -0.27 3.95
N HIS A 116 -4.06 1.05 4.08
CA HIS A 116 -5.29 1.69 4.56
C HIS A 116 -6.45 1.40 3.62
N HIS A 117 -6.25 1.57 2.31
CA HIS A 117 -7.26 1.31 1.31
C HIS A 117 -7.72 -0.15 1.37
N VAL A 118 -6.80 -1.12 1.31
CA VAL A 118 -7.16 -2.56 1.38
C VAL A 118 -7.90 -2.88 2.68
N ARG A 119 -7.43 -2.37 3.82
CA ARG A 119 -8.09 -2.57 5.12
C ARG A 119 -9.51 -2.02 5.11
N GLN A 120 -9.71 -0.80 4.62
CA GLN A 120 -11.03 -0.16 4.56
C GLN A 120 -11.97 -0.94 3.64
N SER A 121 -11.51 -1.34 2.45
CA SER A 121 -12.30 -2.15 1.51
C SER A 121 -12.68 -3.50 2.11
N THR A 122 -11.78 -4.12 2.89
CA THR A 122 -12.07 -5.38 3.61
C THR A 122 -13.17 -5.18 4.65
N GLN A 123 -13.03 -4.15 5.50
CA GLN A 123 -13.94 -3.87 6.61
C GLN A 123 -15.35 -3.52 6.14
N MET A 124 -15.46 -2.92 4.96
CA MET A 124 -16.75 -2.61 4.33
C MET A 124 -17.31 -3.79 3.51
N GLY A 125 -16.66 -4.96 3.52
CA GLY A 125 -17.15 -6.18 2.84
C GLY A 125 -17.00 -6.17 1.32
N LEU A 126 -16.11 -5.34 0.78
CA LEU A 126 -16.05 -5.04 -0.65
C LEU A 126 -14.92 -5.74 -1.39
N LEU A 127 -14.02 -6.43 -0.69
CA LEU A 127 -12.99 -7.29 -1.30
C LEU A 127 -13.51 -8.67 -1.70
N GLY A 128 -14.79 -8.77 -2.04
CA GLY A 128 -15.54 -10.01 -2.09
C GLY A 128 -16.19 -10.33 -3.43
N GLN A 129 -15.68 -9.86 -4.57
CA GLN A 129 -16.05 -10.40 -5.89
C GLN A 129 -14.88 -10.35 -6.89
N SER A 130 -13.88 -11.21 -6.70
CA SER A 130 -13.13 -11.68 -7.87
C SER A 130 -14.14 -12.37 -8.80
N ARG A 131 -14.39 -11.78 -9.98
CA ARG A 131 -15.26 -12.37 -11.02
C ARG A 131 -14.67 -13.63 -11.68
N ASP A 132 -13.55 -14.15 -11.17
CA ASP A 132 -12.91 -15.36 -11.66
C ASP A 132 -13.03 -16.48 -10.61
N GLY A 133 -13.67 -17.56 -11.04
CA GLY A 133 -14.20 -18.62 -10.19
C GLY A 133 -13.18 -19.45 -9.41
N ASP A 134 -13.71 -20.00 -8.32
CA ASP A 134 -13.31 -21.23 -7.65
C ASP A 134 -11.90 -21.28 -7.02
N VAL A 135 -11.81 -21.21 -5.70
CA VAL A 135 -11.39 -22.34 -4.83
C VAL A 135 -11.87 -22.08 -3.40
N SER A 136 -12.61 -23.07 -2.90
CA SER A 136 -13.04 -23.29 -1.51
C SER A 136 -11.95 -23.09 -0.44
N GLY A 137 -12.29 -22.45 0.69
CA GLY A 137 -11.49 -22.56 1.91
C GLY A 137 -11.91 -21.68 3.09
N ALA A 138 -12.77 -22.23 3.96
CA ALA A 138 -12.97 -21.86 5.36
C ALA A 138 -13.64 -20.51 5.71
N SER A 139 -14.98 -20.55 5.72
CA SER A 139 -15.87 -20.09 6.79
C SER A 139 -15.31 -19.10 7.81
N ASN A 140 -15.63 -17.82 7.60
CA ASN A 140 -16.29 -16.92 8.55
C ASN A 140 -16.86 -15.73 7.76
N ALA A 141 -17.76 -16.03 6.81
CA ALA A 141 -18.60 -15.02 6.21
C ALA A 141 -19.67 -14.67 7.26
N HIS A 142 -19.37 -13.69 8.11
CA HIS A 142 -20.43 -12.88 8.70
C HIS A 142 -21.31 -12.42 7.54
N GLU A 143 -22.62 -12.72 7.62
CA GLU A 143 -23.68 -12.32 6.69
C GLU A 143 -23.38 -10.97 6.06
N SER A 144 -22.69 -10.99 4.93
CA SER A 144 -22.39 -9.80 4.15
C SER A 144 -23.57 -9.68 3.21
N SER A 145 -24.54 -8.88 3.66
CA SER A 145 -25.77 -8.56 2.95
C SER A 145 -25.44 -8.27 1.49
N SER A 146 -25.74 -9.25 0.64
CA SER A 146 -25.52 -9.17 -0.79
C SER A 146 -26.66 -8.35 -1.37
N GLY A 147 -26.35 -7.22 -1.99
CA GLY A 147 -27.15 -6.70 -3.10
C GLY A 147 -28.24 -5.66 -2.83
N ASP A 148 -28.26 -4.96 -1.68
CA ASP A 148 -29.23 -3.84 -1.50
C ASP A 148 -28.72 -2.65 -0.65
N ASN A 149 -27.57 -2.75 0.04
CA ASN A 149 -27.07 -1.69 0.92
C ASN A 149 -25.60 -1.33 0.64
N GLY A 150 -25.33 -0.76 -0.54
CA GLY A 150 -24.07 -0.04 -0.76
C GLY A 150 -23.90 1.09 0.26
N TYR A 151 -22.66 1.46 0.58
CA TYR A 151 -22.36 2.65 1.39
C TYR A 151 -23.12 3.88 0.87
N GLU A 152 -23.28 3.98 -0.45
CA GLU A 152 -24.06 5.00 -1.15
C GLU A 152 -25.56 4.94 -0.84
N ALA A 153 -26.22 3.78 -0.97
CA ALA A 153 -27.62 3.63 -0.60
C ALA A 153 -27.88 3.99 0.87
N THR A 154 -26.99 3.54 1.76
CA THR A 154 -27.04 3.88 3.20
C THR A 154 -26.83 5.38 3.43
N MET A 155 -25.93 6.02 2.67
CA MET A 155 -25.71 7.47 2.75
C MET A 155 -26.90 8.25 2.22
N LEU A 156 -27.47 7.88 1.08
CA LEU A 156 -28.65 8.54 0.50
C LEU A 156 -29.87 8.47 1.43
N GLU A 157 -30.03 7.39 2.20
CA GLU A 157 -31.08 7.30 3.24
C GLU A 157 -30.86 8.25 4.43
N LEU A 158 -29.60 8.59 4.74
CA LEU A 158 -29.23 9.43 5.89
C LEU A 158 -29.02 10.90 5.53
N VAL A 159 -28.81 11.21 4.26
CA VAL A 159 -28.47 12.54 3.78
C VAL A 159 -29.73 13.36 3.55
N ASP A 160 -30.03 14.19 4.55
CA ASP A 160 -31.00 15.28 4.43
C ASP A 160 -30.33 16.51 3.79
N ASN A 161 -30.83 16.97 2.65
CA ASN A 161 -30.31 18.14 1.94
C ASN A 161 -30.39 19.43 2.77
N GLU A 162 -31.41 19.59 3.62
CA GLU A 162 -31.53 20.77 4.49
C GLU A 162 -30.41 20.80 5.53
N ARG A 163 -29.92 19.62 5.96
CA ARG A 163 -28.88 19.50 6.99
C ARG A 163 -27.47 19.32 6.42
N PHE A 164 -27.34 18.68 5.26
CA PHE A 164 -26.08 18.27 4.64
C PHE A 164 -26.02 18.57 3.14
N PRO A 165 -26.15 19.85 2.72
CA PRO A 165 -26.26 20.20 1.30
C PRO A 165 -25.00 19.84 0.49
N ALA A 166 -23.79 20.02 1.07
CA ALA A 166 -22.54 19.68 0.38
C ALA A 166 -22.38 18.17 0.16
N LEU A 167 -22.79 17.35 1.14
CA LEU A 167 -22.75 15.90 1.03
C LEU A 167 -23.79 15.39 0.03
N THR A 168 -24.98 15.99 0.03
CA THR A 168 -26.04 15.70 -0.95
C THR A 168 -25.54 15.95 -2.38
N ALA A 169 -24.91 17.10 -2.62
CA ALA A 169 -24.35 17.42 -3.93
C ALA A 169 -23.27 16.41 -4.35
N ALA A 170 -22.34 16.07 -3.46
CA ALA A 170 -21.28 15.12 -3.76
C ALA A 170 -21.80 13.70 -4.05
N VAL A 171 -22.76 13.21 -3.25
CA VAL A 171 -23.36 11.88 -3.45
C VAL A 171 -24.22 11.85 -4.72
N SER A 172 -24.89 12.94 -5.08
CA SER A 172 -25.66 12.99 -6.34
C SER A 172 -24.81 12.92 -7.62
N GLU A 173 -23.51 13.16 -7.50
CA GLU A 173 -22.53 13.05 -8.59
C GLU A 173 -21.71 11.75 -8.51
N MET A 174 -21.95 10.90 -7.50
CA MET A 174 -21.30 9.59 -7.42
C MET A 174 -21.76 8.69 -8.57
N SER A 175 -20.84 7.87 -9.08
CA SER A 175 -21.14 6.88 -10.11
C SER A 175 -21.70 5.63 -9.43
N ASP A 176 -22.80 5.09 -9.95
CA ASP A 176 -23.42 3.81 -9.54
C ASP A 176 -22.57 2.57 -9.95
N ASP A 177 -21.28 2.73 -10.23
CA ASP A 177 -20.44 1.64 -10.73
C ASP A 177 -20.04 0.66 -9.62
N ASP A 178 -20.11 -0.64 -9.93
CA ASP A 178 -19.78 -1.75 -9.03
C ASP A 178 -18.30 -1.78 -8.58
N ASP A 179 -17.42 -0.94 -9.16
CA ASP A 179 -15.97 -0.94 -8.91
C ASP A 179 -15.44 0.30 -8.15
N PHE A 180 -16.32 0.98 -7.39
CA PHE A 180 -16.02 2.19 -6.63
C PHE A 180 -14.68 2.15 -5.86
N PHE A 181 -14.32 1.02 -5.24
CA PHE A 181 -13.08 0.91 -4.47
C PHE A 181 -11.83 0.79 -5.35
N THR A 182 -11.91 0.15 -6.51
CA THR A 182 -10.78 0.15 -7.45
C THR A 182 -10.57 1.54 -8.03
N ASP A 183 -11.64 2.24 -8.38
CA ASP A 183 -11.56 3.63 -8.85
C ASP A 183 -11.03 4.56 -7.76
N GLN A 184 -11.48 4.39 -6.52
CA GLN A 184 -10.96 5.14 -5.37
C GLN A 184 -9.46 4.86 -5.15
N PHE A 185 -9.02 3.61 -5.33
CA PHE A 185 -7.60 3.25 -5.24
C PHE A 185 -6.77 3.96 -6.31
N GLU A 186 -7.18 3.87 -7.57
CA GLU A 186 -6.46 4.47 -8.70
C GLU A 186 -6.47 6.00 -8.62
N PHE A 187 -7.58 6.60 -8.18
CA PHE A 187 -7.65 8.03 -7.91
C PHE A 187 -6.65 8.44 -6.82
N GLY A 188 -6.68 7.77 -5.66
CA GLY A 188 -5.79 8.09 -4.54
C GLY A 188 -4.32 7.88 -4.88
N LEU A 189 -3.99 6.79 -5.60
CA LEU A 189 -2.65 6.52 -6.09
C LEU A 189 -2.18 7.62 -7.06
N THR A 190 -3.04 8.03 -8.00
CA THR A 190 -2.72 9.11 -8.95
C THR A 190 -2.40 10.41 -8.21
N VAL A 191 -3.24 10.81 -7.25
CA VAL A 191 -3.03 12.03 -6.45
C VAL A 191 -1.72 11.97 -5.66
N LEU A 192 -1.40 10.81 -5.07
CA LEU A 192 -0.14 10.62 -4.35
C LEU A 192 1.07 10.73 -5.27
N LEU A 193 1.02 10.09 -6.45
CA LEU A 193 2.09 10.16 -7.44
C LEU A 193 2.28 11.59 -7.97
N ASP A 194 1.21 12.34 -8.21
CA ASP A 194 1.28 13.76 -8.58
C ASP A 194 1.94 14.61 -7.49
N GLY A 195 1.59 14.35 -6.22
CA GLY A 195 2.21 15.00 -5.07
C GLY A 195 3.72 14.72 -4.97
N LEU A 196 4.12 13.47 -5.19
CA LEU A 196 5.52 13.06 -5.21
C LEU A 196 6.27 13.67 -6.40
N GLU A 197 5.66 13.70 -7.58
CA GLU A 197 6.23 14.32 -8.78
C GLU A 197 6.48 15.82 -8.58
N ALA A 198 5.51 16.52 -7.99
CA ALA A 198 5.65 17.93 -7.65
C ALA A 198 6.76 18.16 -6.61
N MET A 199 6.91 17.26 -5.63
CA MET A 199 8.00 17.31 -4.65
C MET A 199 9.36 17.09 -5.31
N ILE A 200 9.52 16.04 -6.12
CA ILE A 200 10.76 15.73 -6.86
C ILE A 200 11.15 16.92 -7.75
N SER A 201 10.19 17.48 -8.47
CA SER A 201 10.39 18.65 -9.32
C SER A 201 10.84 19.90 -8.55
N ARG A 202 10.32 20.11 -7.34
CA ARG A 202 10.78 21.21 -6.46
C ARG A 202 12.22 20.99 -5.99
N THR A 203 12.56 19.78 -5.57
CA THR A 203 13.92 19.43 -5.13
C THR A 203 14.93 19.66 -6.24
N ALA A 204 14.65 19.16 -7.45
CA ALA A 204 15.51 19.33 -8.61
C ALA A 204 15.72 20.81 -9.02
N ARG A 205 14.72 21.67 -8.81
CA ARG A 205 14.84 23.12 -9.06
C ARG A 205 15.70 23.83 -8.01
N CYS A 206 15.55 23.48 -6.73
CA CYS A 206 16.37 24.04 -5.65
C CYS A 206 17.85 23.69 -5.81
N GLU A 207 18.18 22.45 -6.17
CA GLU A 207 19.57 22.04 -6.41
C GLU A 207 20.19 22.78 -7.60
N LYS A 208 19.47 22.91 -8.72
CA LYS A 208 19.91 23.69 -9.88
C LYS A 208 20.14 25.17 -9.55
N SER A 209 19.33 25.75 -8.66
CA SER A 209 19.49 27.13 -8.19
C SER A 209 20.67 27.31 -7.23
N ALA A 210 21.08 26.26 -6.51
CA ALA A 210 22.11 26.33 -5.48
C ALA A 210 23.55 26.17 -6.02
N GLN A 211 23.72 25.84 -7.31
CA GLN A 211 25.02 25.63 -7.93
C GLN A 211 25.49 26.94 -8.61
N PRO A 212 26.39 27.74 -7.99
CA PRO A 212 26.85 28.98 -8.61
C PRO A 212 27.82 28.63 -9.75
N THR A 213 27.73 29.39 -10.84
CA THR A 213 28.57 29.35 -12.05
C THR A 213 30.07 29.42 -11.72
N ARG A 214 30.70 28.30 -11.35
CA ARG A 214 32.14 28.20 -11.13
C ARG A 214 32.85 27.92 -12.46
N ALA A 215 32.66 28.80 -13.43
CA ALA A 215 33.30 28.70 -14.75
C ALA A 215 33.48 30.08 -15.39
N ALA A 216 34.28 30.97 -14.79
CA ALA A 216 34.89 32.11 -15.48
C ALA A 216 35.98 32.79 -14.64
N SER A 217 37.12 32.12 -14.41
CA SER A 217 38.38 32.82 -14.06
C SER A 217 39.57 31.87 -14.15
N SER A 218 39.93 31.47 -15.37
CA SER A 218 41.28 30.97 -15.66
C SER A 218 41.64 31.31 -17.11
N SER A 219 41.99 32.56 -17.34
CA SER A 219 42.80 33.03 -18.49
C SER A 219 43.04 34.53 -18.33
N ALA A 220 44.12 34.90 -17.64
CA ALA A 220 44.94 36.09 -17.88
C ALA A 220 45.93 36.28 -16.73
N ASN A 221 47.12 35.68 -16.82
CA ASN A 221 48.38 36.42 -16.63
C ASN A 221 49.58 35.50 -16.86
N LYS A 222 50.18 35.61 -18.06
CA LYS A 222 51.61 35.45 -18.27
C LYS A 222 52.01 36.44 -19.35
N ALA A 223 52.45 37.61 -18.90
CA ALA A 223 53.36 38.50 -19.60
C ALA A 223 54.51 38.78 -18.61
#